data_AF-A0A382WXJ0-F1
#
_entry.id   AF-A0A382WXJ0-F1
#
_cell.length_a   1.000
_cell.length_b   1.000
_cell.length_c   1.000
_cell.angle_alpha   90.00
_cell.angle_beta   90.00
_cell.angle_gamma   90.00
#
_symmetry.space_group_name_H-M   'P 1'
#
loop_
_entity.id
_entity.type
_entity.pdbx_description
1 polymer ?
#
loop_
_entity_poly.entity_id
_entity_poly.type
_entity_poly.pdbx_seq_one_letter_code
_entity_poly.pdbx_strand_id
1 'polypeptide(L)'
;MREKIRFLNVTFKVKRHPEYTGNHQLAEYDHIGGCTFPLGTTEPEMIREFLAETVGKDIHGKTWTKGEMVEVERIDKCFEDWSEKGRFHKDNY
;
A
#
# COMPACT_ATOMS: atom_id res chain seq x y z
N MET A 1 27.59 11.38 -6.42
CA MET A 1 26.63 10.26 -6.37
C MET A 1 25.41 10.72 -5.58
N ARG A 2 24.20 10.40 -6.01
CA ARG A 2 23.01 10.64 -5.19
C ARG A 2 22.99 9.63 -4.04
N GLU A 3 22.56 10.09 -2.87
CA GLU A 3 22.35 9.24 -1.70
C GLU A 3 21.31 8.16 -2.03
N LYS A 4 21.51 6.94 -1.53
CA LYS A 4 20.56 5.84 -1.71
C LYS A 4 19.79 5.59 -0.42
N ILE A 5 18.48 5.40 -0.54
CA ILE A 5 17.63 4.93 0.56
C ILE A 5 17.33 3.44 0.38
N ARG A 6 17.21 2.71 1.49
CA ARG A 6 16.82 1.29 1.53
C ARG A 6 15.47 1.16 2.21
N PHE A 7 14.64 0.26 1.72
CA PHE A 7 13.27 0.06 2.22
C PHE A 7 12.80 -1.38 1.96
N LEU A 8 11.71 -1.77 2.60
CA LEU A 8 10.97 -2.99 2.29
C LEU A 8 10.02 -2.70 1.12
N ASN A 9 10.13 -3.49 0.05
CA ASN A 9 9.19 -3.51 -1.06
C ASN A 9 8.25 -4.70 -0.89
N VAL A 10 6.97 -4.39 -0.77
CA VAL A 10 5.93 -5.34 -0.36
C VAL A 10 4.86 -5.45 -1.42
N THR A 11 4.45 -6.69 -1.67
CA THR A 11 3.25 -7.03 -2.44
C THR A 11 2.25 -7.70 -1.52
N PHE A 12 1.07 -7.13 -1.39
CA PHE A 12 -0.03 -7.72 -0.62
C PHE A 12 -0.90 -8.57 -1.55
N LYS A 13 -1.22 -9.80 -1.14
CA LYS A 13 -2.37 -10.52 -1.68
C LYS A 13 -3.61 -9.92 -1.04
N VAL A 14 -4.53 -9.47 -1.88
CA VAL A 14 -5.76 -8.83 -1.42
C VAL A 14 -6.98 -9.50 -2.02
N LYS A 15 -8.12 -9.26 -1.39
CA LYS A 15 -9.44 -9.56 -1.94
C LYS A 15 -10.35 -8.36 -1.72
N ARG A 16 -11.43 -8.31 -2.50
CA ARG A 16 -12.47 -7.31 -2.34
C ARG A 16 -13.06 -7.37 -0.93
N HIS A 17 -13.21 -6.21 -0.29
CA HIS A 17 -13.92 -6.11 0.99
C HIS A 17 -15.41 -6.45 0.77
N PRO A 18 -16.00 -7.37 1.54
CA PRO A 18 -17.35 -7.89 1.28
C PRO A 18 -18.43 -6.81 1.35
N GLU A 19 -18.23 -5.80 2.20
CA GLU A 19 -19.17 -4.68 2.36
C GLU A 19 -18.98 -3.58 1.29
N TYR A 20 -17.92 -3.64 0.48
CA TYR A 20 -17.68 -2.65 -0.55
C TYR A 20 -18.56 -2.92 -1.78
N THR A 21 -19.45 -1.98 -2.09
CA THR A 21 -20.40 -2.07 -3.21
C THR A 21 -20.00 -1.25 -4.44
N GLY A 22 -18.92 -0.46 -4.37
CA GLY A 22 -18.46 0.37 -5.48
C GLY A 22 -17.68 -0.39 -6.57
N ASN A 23 -17.32 0.28 -7.66
CA ASN A 23 -16.63 -0.32 -8.81
C ASN A 23 -15.20 0.21 -8.98
N HIS A 24 -14.55 0.64 -7.89
CA HIS A 24 -13.18 1.14 -7.98
C HIS A 24 -12.21 0.01 -8.37
N GLN A 25 -11.30 0.31 -9.31
CA GLN A 25 -10.32 -0.66 -9.84
C GLN A 25 -9.50 -1.37 -8.76
N LEU A 26 -9.23 -0.69 -7.64
CA LEU A 26 -8.55 -1.28 -6.48
C LEU A 26 -9.22 -2.57 -5.98
N ALA A 27 -10.56 -2.62 -6.00
CA ALA A 27 -11.34 -3.75 -5.55
C ALA A 27 -11.40 -4.91 -6.58
N GLU A 28 -10.79 -4.73 -7.76
CA GLU A 28 -10.66 -5.76 -8.80
C GLU A 28 -9.29 -6.44 -8.76
N TYR A 29 -8.29 -5.84 -8.11
CA TYR A 29 -6.97 -6.44 -7.99
C TYR A 29 -6.95 -7.58 -6.99
N ASP A 30 -6.11 -8.57 -7.28
CA ASP A 30 -5.84 -9.71 -6.43
C ASP A 30 -4.45 -9.63 -5.76
N HIS A 31 -3.57 -8.76 -6.28
CA HIS A 31 -2.27 -8.40 -5.69
C HIS A 31 -2.00 -6.91 -5.88
N ILE A 32 -1.43 -6.27 -4.85
CA ILE A 32 -1.03 -4.86 -4.91
C ILE A 32 0.44 -4.77 -4.51
N GLY A 33 1.29 -4.47 -5.49
CA GLY A 33 2.75 -4.32 -5.32
C GLY A 33 3.20 -2.86 -5.25
N GLY A 34 4.50 -2.65 -5.05
CA GLY A 34 5.10 -1.31 -4.97
C GLY A 34 4.75 -0.57 -3.67
N CYS A 35 4.36 -1.31 -2.63
CA CYS A 35 4.14 -0.75 -1.30
C CYS A 35 5.49 -0.71 -0.56
N THR A 36 5.96 0.50 -0.27
CA THR A 36 7.29 0.74 0.34
C THR A 36 7.15 1.05 1.82
N PHE A 37 7.96 0.41 2.66
CA PHE A 37 7.98 0.63 4.11
C PHE A 37 9.43 0.78 4.63
N PRO A 38 9.66 1.47 5.75
CA PRO A 38 10.96 1.49 6.41
C PRO A 38 11.51 0.09 6.69
N LEU A 39 12.83 -0.03 6.77
CA LEU A 39 13.46 -1.25 7.28
C LEU A 39 13.05 -1.45 8.75
N GLY A 40 12.70 -2.68 9.11
CA GLY A 40 12.29 -3.04 10.47
C GLY A 40 10.79 -2.87 10.76
N THR A 41 9.99 -2.34 9.83
CA THR A 41 8.53 -2.34 9.96
C THR A 41 8.00 -3.77 10.00
N THR A 42 7.16 -4.06 10.99
CA THR A 42 6.60 -5.40 11.18
C THR A 42 5.43 -5.66 10.23
N GLU A 43 5.12 -6.92 9.95
CA GLU A 43 3.99 -7.30 9.10
C GLU A 43 2.64 -6.68 9.54
N PRO A 44 2.25 -6.71 10.82
CA PRO A 44 1.02 -6.04 11.27
C PRO A 44 1.01 -4.53 11.02
N GLU A 45 2.17 -3.87 11.15
CA GLU A 45 2.30 -2.44 10.89
C GLU A 45 2.15 -2.15 9.39
N MET A 46 2.80 -2.94 8.53
CA MET A 46 2.71 -2.80 7.08
C MET A 46 1.26 -2.97 6.59
N ILE A 47 0.54 -3.97 7.11
CA ILE A 47 -0.88 -4.20 6.78
C ILE A 47 -1.74 -3.02 7.25
N ARG A 48 -1.55 -2.56 8.50
CA ARG A 48 -2.30 -1.43 9.07
C ARG A 48 -2.10 -0.16 8.25
N GLU A 49 -0.86 0.17 7.93
CA GLU A 49 -0.52 1.36 7.15
C GLU A 49 -1.06 1.27 5.72
N PHE A 50 -0.95 0.10 5.09
CA PHE A 50 -1.51 -0.13 3.76
C PHE A 50 -3.02 0.09 3.73
N LEU A 51 -3.75 -0.50 4.67
CA LEU A 51 -5.22 -0.38 4.72
C LEU A 51 -5.68 1.05 5.08
N ALA A 52 -4.88 1.80 5.83
CA ALA A 52 -5.18 3.19 6.19
C ALA A 52 -4.91 4.19 5.05
N GLU A 53 -4.21 3.80 3.98
CA GLU A 53 -3.87 4.71 2.88
C GLU A 53 -5.14 5.22 2.19
N THR A 54 -5.20 6.54 1.97
CA THR A 54 -6.31 7.19 1.28
C THR A 54 -6.24 6.93 -0.23
N VAL A 55 -7.35 6.49 -0.81
CA VAL A 55 -7.49 6.24 -2.26
C VAL A 55 -7.92 7.52 -2.98
N GLY A 56 -8.85 8.29 -2.38
CA GLY A 56 -9.35 9.52 -2.96
C GLY A 56 -10.64 9.99 -2.31
N LYS A 57 -11.24 11.05 -2.87
CA LYS A 57 -12.58 11.52 -2.51
C LYS A 57 -13.57 11.24 -3.64
N ASP A 58 -14.76 10.79 -3.31
CA ASP A 58 -15.83 10.60 -4.30
C ASP A 58 -16.57 11.92 -4.63
N ILE A 59 -17.53 11.84 -5.54
CA ILE A 59 -18.34 12.99 -6.00
C ILE A 59 -19.20 13.62 -4.89
N HIS A 60 -19.39 12.91 -3.77
CA HIS A 60 -20.12 13.39 -2.60
C HIS A 60 -19.18 13.91 -1.50
N GLY A 61 -17.87 13.90 -1.74
CA GLY A 61 -16.84 14.38 -0.83
C GLY A 61 -16.41 13.39 0.24
N LYS A 62 -16.88 12.13 0.21
CA LYS A 62 -16.42 11.09 1.13
C LYS A 62 -15.00 10.69 0.75
N THR A 63 -14.08 10.73 1.72
CA THR A 63 -12.74 10.16 1.59
C THR A 63 -12.81 8.66 1.78
N TRP A 64 -12.19 7.91 0.87
CA TRP A 64 -12.11 6.45 0.93
C TRP A 64 -10.69 5.99 1.25
N THR A 65 -10.59 4.98 2.12
CA THR A 65 -9.34 4.28 2.42
C THR A 65 -9.25 2.95 1.68
N LYS A 66 -8.04 2.40 1.54
CA LYS A 66 -7.86 1.07 0.92
C LYS A 66 -8.62 -0.01 1.71
N GLY A 67 -8.62 0.06 3.04
CA GLY A 67 -9.30 -0.91 3.89
C GLY A 67 -10.83 -0.93 3.76
N GLU A 68 -11.44 0.16 3.31
CA GLU A 68 -12.87 0.17 2.97
C GLU A 68 -13.18 -0.52 1.63
N MET A 69 -12.17 -0.79 0.80
CA MET A 69 -12.33 -1.38 -0.53
C MET A 69 -11.79 -2.82 -0.62
N VAL A 70 -10.72 -3.12 0.10
CA VAL A 70 -10.02 -4.40 0.07
C VAL A 70 -9.64 -4.90 1.46
N GLU A 71 -9.53 -6.21 1.60
CA GLU A 71 -8.91 -6.89 2.75
C GLU A 71 -7.56 -7.48 2.33
N VAL A 72 -6.57 -7.46 3.22
CA VAL A 72 -5.30 -8.19 3.02
C VAL A 72 -5.48 -9.63 3.45
N GLU A 73 -5.20 -10.58 2.55
CA GLU A 73 -5.19 -12.00 2.87
C GLU A 73 -3.85 -12.43 3.48
N ARG A 74 -2.74 -11.93 2.89
CA ARG A 74 -1.37 -12.18 3.32
C ARG A 74 -0.40 -11.22 2.62
N ILE A 75 0.83 -11.16 3.10
CA ILE A 75 1.96 -10.65 2.31
C ILE A 75 2.39 -11.73 1.30
N ASP A 76 2.35 -11.40 0.01
CA ASP A 76 2.76 -12.31 -1.06
C ASP A 76 4.26 -12.24 -1.33
N LYS A 77 4.84 -11.03 -1.26
CA LYS A 77 6.29 -10.78 -1.37
C LYS A 77 6.70 -9.67 -0.42
N CYS A 78 7.85 -9.84 0.23
CA CYS A 78 8.51 -8.81 1.01
C CYS A 78 10.02 -8.99 0.86
N PHE A 79 10.69 -7.98 0.33
CA PHE A 79 12.14 -7.99 0.15
C PHE A 79 12.70 -6.59 0.31
N GLU A 80 13.98 -6.52 0.63
CA GLU A 80 14.69 -5.25 0.70
C GLU A 80 15.02 -4.74 -0.70
N ASP A 81 14.75 -3.45 -0.94
CA ASP A 81 15.01 -2.76 -2.19
C ASP A 81 15.65 -1.38 -1.91
N TRP A 82 16.08 -0.69 -2.95
CA TRP A 82 16.74 0.61 -2.84
C TRP A 82 16.40 1.57 -3.98
N SER A 83 16.47 2.87 -3.69
CA SER A 83 16.28 3.93 -4.69
C SER A 83 17.23 5.11 -4.47
N GLU A 84 17.40 5.95 -5.49
CA GLU A 84 18.02 7.26 -5.28
C GLU A 84 17.08 8.13 -4.45
N LYS A 85 17.63 8.81 -3.45
CA LYS A 85 16.91 9.80 -2.64
C LYS A 85 16.37 10.93 -3.52
N GLY A 86 15.08 11.25 -3.36
CA GLY A 86 14.34 12.25 -4.13
C GLY A 86 13.65 11.70 -5.40
N ARG A 87 13.66 10.39 -5.63
CA ARG A 87 12.99 9.73 -6.76
C ARG A 87 11.51 9.43 -6.49
N PHE A 88 11.10 9.20 -5.25
CA PHE A 88 9.72 8.88 -4.89
C PHE A 88 9.14 9.86 -3.87
N HIS A 89 7.81 10.04 -3.90
CA HIS A 89 7.10 10.93 -2.98
C HIS A 89 7.17 10.47 -1.51
N LYS A 90 7.54 9.20 -1.28
CA LYS A 90 7.71 8.58 0.04
C LYS A 90 9.16 8.59 0.54
N ASP A 91 10.07 9.34 -0.09
CA ASP A 91 11.50 9.40 0.29
C ASP A 91 11.80 10.14 1.62
N ASN A 92 10.79 10.37 2.46
CA ASN A 92 10.93 11.00 3.78
C ASN A 92 11.03 9.99 4.93
N TYR A 93 11.29 8.70 4.64
CA TYR A 93 11.63 7.72 5.67
C TYR A 93 13.09 7.86 6.12
#